data_AF-A0A1N7IBT0-F1
#
_entry.id   AF-A0A1N7IBT0-F1
#
_cell.length_a   1.000
_cell.length_b   1.000
_cell.length_c   1.000
_cell.angle_alpha   90.00
_cell.angle_beta   90.00
_cell.angle_gamma   90.00
#
_symmetry.space_group_name_H-M   'P 1'
#
loop_
_entity.id
_entity.type
_entity.pdbx_description
1 polymer ?
#
loop_
_entity_poly.entity_id
_entity_poly.type
_entity_poly.pdbx_seq_one_letter_code
_entity_poly.pdbx_strand_id
1 'polypeptide(L)'
;MNFIKRQFENWTLFLILGLLTLITGIVAAIVLMMGIFAVNGLYGIFIMIWMIPVLLVMISDRIFVCKFGNKAVNKIQFFILVFIVFLVILRIFANLVQGY
;
A
#
# COMPACT_ATOMS: atom_id res chain seq x y z
N MET A 1 -11.68 -8.69 -29.74
CA MET A 1 -11.39 -9.12 -28.35
C MET A 1 -9.97 -8.75 -27.90
N ASN A 2 -9.48 -7.54 -28.19
CA ASN A 2 -8.08 -7.13 -27.91
C ASN A 2 -7.95 -5.96 -26.91
N PHE A 3 -9.05 -5.27 -26.58
CA PHE A 3 -9.00 -4.11 -25.67
C PHE A 3 -8.91 -4.56 -24.19
N ILE A 4 -9.62 -5.63 -23.83
CA ILE A 4 -9.66 -6.17 -22.46
C ILE A 4 -8.30 -6.75 -22.05
N LYS A 5 -7.60 -7.46 -22.96
CA LYS A 5 -6.27 -8.04 -22.68
C LYS A 5 -5.25 -6.96 -22.28
N ARG A 6 -5.29 -5.81 -22.95
CA ARG A 6 -4.37 -4.67 -22.71
C ARG A 6 -4.65 -3.95 -21.39
N GLN A 7 -5.88 -3.99 -20.89
CA GLN A 7 -6.26 -3.44 -19.58
C GLN A 7 -5.71 -4.28 -18.43
N PHE A 8 -5.77 -5.62 -18.53
CA PHE A 8 -5.25 -6.54 -17.51
C PHE A 8 -3.73 -6.65 -17.49
N GLU A 9 -3.07 -6.47 -18.63
CA GLU A 9 -1.60 -6.47 -18.70
C GLU A 9 -0.98 -5.31 -17.88
N ASN A 10 -1.73 -4.21 -17.69
CA ASN A 10 -1.31 -3.02 -16.94
C ASN A 10 -1.66 -3.05 -15.45
N TRP A 11 -2.08 -4.18 -14.89
CA TRP A 11 -2.33 -4.29 -13.44
C TRP A 11 -1.00 -4.38 -12.71
N THR A 12 -0.58 -3.26 -12.15
CA THR A 12 0.64 -3.18 -11.38
C THR A 12 0.44 -3.76 -9.99
N LEU A 13 1.50 -4.36 -9.45
CA LEU A 13 1.48 -4.92 -8.09
C LEU A 13 1.06 -3.87 -7.06
N PHE A 14 1.50 -2.61 -7.24
CA PHE A 14 1.10 -1.49 -6.39
C PHE A 14 -0.38 -1.14 -6.46
N LEU A 15 -1.04 -1.36 -7.60
CA LEU A 15 -2.48 -1.11 -7.70
C LEU A 15 -3.27 -2.19 -6.96
N ILE A 16 -2.90 -3.45 -7.13
CA ILE A 16 -3.55 -4.57 -6.42
C ILE A 16 -3.32 -4.43 -4.91
N LEU A 17 -2.08 -4.21 -4.49
CA LEU A 17 -1.73 -4.03 -3.08
C LEU A 17 -2.37 -2.77 -2.48
N GLY A 18 -2.39 -1.65 -3.23
CA GLY A 18 -3.05 -0.41 -2.84
C GLY A 18 -4.55 -0.57 -2.67
N LEU A 19 -5.21 -1.26 -3.61
CA LEU A 19 -6.64 -1.53 -3.52
C LEU A 19 -6.96 -2.46 -2.34
N LEU A 20 -6.15 -3.50 -2.14
CA LEU A 20 -6.29 -4.40 -1.00
C LEU A 20 -6.13 -3.65 0.33
N THR A 21 -5.12 -2.78 0.44
CA THR A 21 -4.91 -1.96 1.64
C THR A 21 -6.03 -0.96 1.88
N LEU A 22 -6.63 -0.37 0.84
CA LEU A 22 -7.81 0.47 1.00
C LEU A 22 -8.99 -0.32 1.57
N ILE A 23 -9.29 -1.50 1.01
CA ILE A 23 -10.41 -2.32 1.48
C ILE A 23 -10.19 -2.76 2.93
N THR A 24 -9.02 -3.33 3.23
CA THR A 24 -8.72 -3.79 4.60
C THR A 24 -8.62 -2.62 5.58
N GLY A 25 -8.12 -1.47 5.14
CA GLY A 25 -8.01 -0.25 5.95
C GLY A 25 -9.37 0.32 6.33
N ILE A 26 -10.33 0.36 5.41
CA ILE A 26 -11.72 0.78 5.69
C ILE A 26 -12.36 -0.15 6.69
N VAL A 27 -12.27 -1.47 6.46
CA VAL A 27 -12.86 -2.47 7.36
C VAL A 27 -12.25 -2.36 8.76
N ALA A 28 -10.92 -2.26 8.85
CA ALA A 28 -10.22 -2.09 10.13
C ALA A 28 -10.63 -0.79 10.84
N ALA A 29 -10.74 0.33 10.11
CA ALA A 29 -11.17 1.60 10.68
C ALA A 29 -12.60 1.52 11.25
N ILE A 30 -13.54 0.91 10.51
CA ILE A 30 -14.92 0.73 10.97
C ILE A 30 -14.96 -0.11 12.25
N VAL A 31 -14.26 -1.26 12.25
CA VAL A 31 -14.21 -2.16 13.41
C VAL A 31 -13.62 -1.45 14.64
N LEU A 32 -12.56 -0.66 14.45
CA LEU A 32 -11.92 0.09 15.54
C LEU A 32 -12.80 1.23 16.07
N MET A 33 -13.51 1.93 15.18
CA MET A 33 -14.44 3.00 15.58
C MET A 33 -15.69 2.47 16.31
N MET A 34 -16.08 1.21 16.06
CA MET A 34 -17.13 0.53 16.81
C MET A 34 -16.67 -0.03 18.17
N GLY A 35 -15.38 0.08 18.49
CA GLY A 35 -14.81 -0.39 19.74
C GLY A 35 -15.28 0.42 20.95
N ILE A 36 -15.36 -0.25 22.11
CA ILE A 36 -15.85 0.32 23.38
C ILE A 36 -14.89 1.39 23.94
N PHE A 37 -13.59 1.29 23.66
CA PHE A 37 -12.57 2.21 24.17
C PHE A 37 -12.36 3.42 23.26
N ALA A 38 -12.28 4.61 23.85
CA ALA A 38 -11.99 5.86 23.13
C ALA A 38 -10.68 5.82 22.32
N VAL A 39 -9.69 5.06 22.82
CA VAL A 39 -8.41 4.83 22.14
C VAL A 39 -8.60 4.12 20.79
N ASN A 40 -9.55 3.19 20.69
CA ASN A 40 -9.82 2.46 19.44
C ASN A 40 -10.41 3.39 18.37
N GLY A 41 -11.30 4.30 18.77
CA GLY A 41 -11.81 5.34 17.88
C GLY A 41 -10.71 6.23 17.30
N LEU A 42 -9.73 6.61 18.14
CA LEU A 42 -8.58 7.40 17.70
C LEU A 42 -7.72 6.63 16.67
N TYR A 43 -7.43 5.35 16.91
CA TYR A 43 -6.72 4.51 15.93
C TYR A 43 -7.47 4.36 14.61
N GLY A 44 -8.81 4.24 14.66
CA GLY A 44 -9.64 4.22 13.46
C GLY A 44 -9.52 5.51 12.63
N ILE A 45 -9.49 6.67 13.28
CA ILE A 45 -9.28 7.97 12.62
C ILE A 45 -7.89 8.06 11.99
N PHE A 46 -6.85 7.61 12.72
CA PHE A 46 -5.49 7.56 12.18
C PHE A 46 -5.39 6.69 10.92
N ILE A 47 -6.07 5.54 10.89
CA ILE A 47 -6.12 4.67 9.71
C ILE A 47 -6.82 5.39 8.55
N MET A 48 -7.93 6.09 8.79
CA MET A 48 -8.60 6.88 7.76
C MET A 48 -7.69 7.98 7.18
N ILE A 49 -6.96 8.72 8.02
CA ILE A 49 -6.02 9.75 7.54
C ILE A 49 -4.90 9.10 6.70
N TRP A 50 -4.43 7.92 7.10
CA TRP A 50 -3.44 7.14 6.35
C TRP A 50 -3.91 6.66 4.98
N MET A 51 -5.22 6.66 4.71
CA MET A 51 -5.73 6.32 3.38
C MET A 51 -5.40 7.40 2.33
N ILE A 52 -5.24 8.66 2.75
CA ILE A 52 -4.91 9.78 1.86
C ILE A 52 -3.55 9.55 1.17
N PRO A 53 -2.43 9.28 1.87
CA PRO A 53 -1.17 9.00 1.22
C PRO A 53 -1.21 7.70 0.39
N VAL A 54 -1.98 6.68 0.79
CA VAL A 54 -2.16 5.45 -0.01
C VAL A 54 -2.78 5.78 -1.37
N LEU A 55 -3.82 6.63 -1.39
CA LEU A 55 -4.44 7.09 -2.64
C LEU A 55 -3.46 7.89 -3.51
N LEU A 56 -2.64 8.76 -2.91
CA LEU A 56 -1.62 9.52 -3.64
C LEU A 56 -0.59 8.59 -4.32
N VAL A 57 -0.16 7.54 -3.62
CA VAL A 57 0.76 6.53 -4.17
C VAL A 57 0.09 5.79 -5.34
N MET A 58 -1.17 5.39 -5.21
CA MET A 58 -1.91 4.72 -6.29
C MET A 58 -2.09 5.61 -7.53
N ILE A 59 -2.41 6.90 -7.35
CA ILE A 59 -2.55 7.85 -8.46
C ILE A 59 -1.20 8.06 -9.14
N SER A 60 -0.14 8.24 -8.35
CA SER A 60 1.23 8.41 -8.86
C SER A 60 1.64 7.20 -9.68
N ASP A 61 1.38 5.98 -9.18
CA ASP A 61 1.63 4.74 -9.89
C ASP A 61 1.02 4.75 -11.30
N ARG A 62 -0.25 5.16 -11.42
CA ARG A 62 -0.94 5.23 -12.71
C ARG A 62 -0.39 6.26 -13.65
N ILE A 63 0.03 7.41 -13.14
CA ILE A 63 0.71 8.44 -13.94
C ILE A 63 2.04 7.89 -14.48
N PHE A 64 2.82 7.19 -13.64
CA PHE A 64 4.08 6.57 -14.07
C PHE A 64 3.85 5.47 -15.10
N VAL A 65 2.87 4.58 -14.91
CA VAL A 65 2.56 3.50 -15.88
C VAL A 65 2.16 4.08 -17.23
N CYS A 66 1.31 5.11 -17.23
CA CYS A 66 0.85 5.77 -18.45
C CYS A 66 2.00 6.49 -19.18
N LYS A 67 2.96 7.06 -18.44
CA LYS A 67 4.04 7.89 -19.01
C LYS A 67 5.29 7.10 -19.43
N PHE A 68 5.70 6.09 -18.65
CA PHE A 68 6.95 5.34 -18.88
C PHE A 68 6.75 3.92 -19.41
N GLY A 69 5.49 3.48 -19.49
CA GLY A 69 5.16 2.13 -19.91
C GLY A 69 5.42 1.07 -18.84
N ASN A 70 4.72 -0.04 -18.99
CA ASN A 70 4.59 -1.07 -17.96
C ASN A 70 5.93 -1.73 -17.56
N LYS A 71 6.85 -1.92 -18.51
CA LYS A 71 8.16 -2.56 -18.28
C LYS A 71 9.07 -1.77 -17.35
N ALA A 72 9.13 -0.45 -17.52
CA ALA A 72 9.99 0.41 -16.69
C ALA A 72 9.42 0.56 -15.29
N VAL A 73 8.09 0.73 -15.18
CA VAL A 73 7.43 0.93 -13.89
C VAL A 73 7.46 -0.34 -13.05
N ASN A 74 7.25 -1.52 -13.63
CA ASN A 74 7.33 -2.77 -12.88
C ASN A 74 8.73 -3.00 -12.28
N LYS A 75 9.81 -2.55 -12.95
CA LYS A 75 11.17 -2.61 -12.43
C LYS A 75 11.37 -1.68 -11.22
N ILE A 76 10.83 -0.46 -11.29
CA ILE A 76 10.89 0.51 -10.18
C ILE A 76 10.05 0.00 -9.00
N GLN A 77 8.85 -0.52 -9.25
CA GLN A 77 7.99 -1.11 -8.22
C GLN A 77 8.66 -2.27 -7.50
N PHE A 78 9.33 -3.16 -8.24
CA PHE A 78 10.09 -4.24 -7.64
C PHE A 78 11.22 -3.70 -6.75
N PHE A 79 11.91 -2.65 -7.17
CA PHE A 79 12.97 -2.02 -6.37
C PHE A 79 12.42 -1.39 -5.07
N ILE A 80 11.27 -0.72 -5.15
CA ILE A 80 10.59 -0.18 -3.96
C ILE A 80 10.16 -1.31 -3.02
N LEU A 81 9.61 -2.41 -3.55
CA LEU A 81 9.19 -3.56 -2.74
C LEU A 81 10.38 -4.21 -2.02
N VAL A 82 11.49 -4.42 -2.74
CA VAL A 82 12.74 -4.93 -2.14
C VAL A 82 13.26 -3.96 -1.07
N PHE A 83 13.18 -2.65 -1.32
CA PHE A 83 13.60 -1.64 -0.34
C PHE A 83 12.74 -1.67 0.93
N ILE A 84 11.43 -1.82 0.81
CA ILE A 84 10.51 -1.96 1.95
C ILE A 84 10.85 -3.24 2.75
N VAL A 85 11.02 -4.37 2.06
CA VAL A 85 11.40 -5.64 2.71
C VAL A 85 12.75 -5.49 3.44
N PHE A 86 13.71 -4.82 2.83
CA PHE A 86 15.00 -4.53 3.45
C PHE A 86 14.87 -3.68 4.72
N LEU A 87 14.04 -2.63 4.70
CA LEU A 87 13.75 -1.83 5.90
C LEU A 87 13.07 -2.64 7.02
N VAL A 88 12.16 -3.55 6.67
CA VAL A 88 11.52 -4.44 7.65
C VAL A 88 12.55 -5.37 8.30
N ILE A 89 13.46 -5.94 7.50
CA ILE A 89 14.56 -6.76 8.01
C ILE A 89 15.42 -5.94 8.96
N LEU A 90 15.85 -4.73 8.57
CA LEU A 90 16.63 -3.84 9.44
C LEU A 90 15.90 -3.53 10.75
N ARG A 91 14.58 -3.30 10.70
CA ARG A 91 13.77 -3.10 11.90
C ARG A 91 13.78 -4.31 12.83
N ILE A 92 13.66 -5.53 12.27
CA ILE A 92 13.72 -6.77 13.05
C ILE A 92 15.09 -6.92 13.71
N PHE A 93 16.18 -6.71 12.95
CA PHE A 93 17.54 -6.74 13.48
C PHE A 93 17.76 -5.68 14.57
N ALA A 94 17.29 -4.46 14.36
CA ALA A 94 17.39 -3.40 15.36
C ALA A 94 16.64 -3.76 16.65
N ASN A 95 15.43 -4.33 16.56
CA ASN A 95 14.69 -4.82 17.72
C ASN A 95 15.43 -5.96 18.44
N LEU A 96 15.99 -6.91 17.70
CA LEU A 96 16.79 -8.02 18.27
C LEU A 96 18.03 -7.51 19.01
N VAL A 97 18.70 -6.48 18.47
CA VAL A 97 19.87 -5.85 19.10
C VAL A 97 19.47 -5.01 20.32
N GLN A 98 18.30 -4.37 20.30
CA GLN A 98 17.81 -3.53 21.39
C GLN A 98 17.14 -4.32 22.54
N GLY A 99 16.99 -5.65 22.41
CA GLY A 99 16.60 -6.51 23.53
C GLY A 99 15.21 -6.26 24.10
N TYR A 100 14.23 -5.96 23.23
CA TYR A 100 12.79 -5.97 23.56
C TYR A 100 12.10 -7.22 23.01
#